data_AF-A0A1F8RXQ8-F1
#
_entry.id   AF-A0A1F8RXQ8-F1
#
_cell.length_a   1.000
_cell.length_b   1.000
_cell.length_c   1.000
_cell.angle_alpha   90.00
_cell.angle_beta   90.00
_cell.angle_gamma   90.00
#
_symmetry.space_group_name_H-M   'P 1'
#
loop_
_entity.id
_entity.type
_entity.pdbx_description
1 polymer ?
#
loop_
_entity_poly.entity_id
_entity_poly.type
_entity_poly.pdbx_seq_one_letter_code
_entity_poly.pdbx_strand_id
1 'polypeptide(L)'
;MLIVLGAVLLVGGIAAACTSDNGGLEDRVTKLEQERTSLAEEVAAIHEQTMYANMVATLNLLDDVGFHELYTTILETREAPAGTSGPVRTALRAVAVTEWPDELDAAAQDFQQKLQTFFDVLRGEDQSSLRDAAQAAHDMYHGFTGDCWQFLAASIGLEDIGERGDHLGETN
;
A
#
# COMPACT_ATOMS: atom_id res chain seq x y z
N MET A 1 11.47 3.52 -13.86
CA MET A 1 12.62 3.22 -14.74
C MET A 1 12.14 2.22 -15.79
N LEU A 2 11.50 2.73 -16.86
CA LEU A 2 10.86 1.94 -17.90
C LEU A 2 11.80 1.82 -19.10
N ILE A 3 12.08 0.59 -19.52
CA ILE A 3 12.95 0.26 -20.63
C ILE A 3 12.19 0.55 -21.94
N VAL A 4 12.47 1.70 -22.54
CA VAL A 4 12.11 2.01 -23.93
C VAL A 4 13.19 1.41 -24.83
N LEU A 5 13.08 0.11 -25.15
CA LEU A 5 13.68 -0.47 -26.37
C LEU A 5 12.62 -0.30 -27.47
N GLY A 6 12.83 0.43 -28.56
CA GLY A 6 14.05 0.53 -29.35
C GLY A 6 13.91 -0.36 -30.59
N ALA A 7 12.95 -0.06 -31.47
CA ALA A 7 12.80 -0.71 -32.78
C ALA A 7 12.46 0.31 -33.87
N VAL A 8 13.42 1.17 -34.17
CA VAL A 8 13.47 1.96 -35.41
C VAL A 8 14.67 1.47 -36.19
N LEU A 9 14.48 0.53 -37.13
CA LEU A 9 15.43 0.23 -38.20
C LEU A 9 14.85 -0.80 -39.18
N LEU A 10 14.35 -0.32 -40.33
CA LEU A 10 14.73 -0.75 -41.69
C LEU A 10 13.68 -0.25 -42.69
N VAL A 11 13.92 0.93 -43.28
CA VAL A 11 13.29 1.35 -44.52
C VAL A 11 14.41 1.54 -45.53
N GLY A 12 14.52 0.62 -46.49
CA GLY A 12 15.65 0.60 -47.41
C GLY A 12 15.58 -0.45 -48.51
N GLY A 13 14.45 -0.52 -49.22
CA GLY A 13 14.42 -0.84 -50.66
C GLY A 13 14.32 -2.29 -51.08
N ILE A 14 13.14 -2.69 -51.58
CA ILE A 14 12.95 -3.53 -52.77
C ILE A 14 11.61 -3.13 -53.40
N ALA A 15 11.64 -2.28 -54.43
CA ALA A 15 10.48 -2.06 -55.30
C ALA A 15 10.55 -3.07 -56.46
N ALA A 16 9.40 -3.67 -56.78
CA ALA A 16 9.12 -4.53 -57.92
C ALA A 16 9.50 -6.03 -57.77
N ALA A 17 8.62 -6.81 -57.12
CA ALA A 17 8.09 -8.10 -57.59
C ALA A 17 7.50 -8.94 -56.44
N CYS A 18 6.35 -8.55 -55.88
CA CYS A 18 5.48 -9.41 -55.06
C CYS A 18 4.11 -8.72 -54.98
N THR A 19 3.10 -9.23 -55.68
CA THR A 19 1.70 -9.09 -55.23
C THR A 19 1.56 -10.04 -54.04
N SER A 20 2.24 -9.71 -52.94
CA SER A 20 2.13 -10.44 -51.68
C SER A 20 0.73 -10.21 -51.15
N ASP A 21 0.07 -11.30 -50.80
CA ASP A 21 -1.20 -11.33 -50.10
C ASP A 21 -1.09 -10.55 -48.78
N ASN A 22 -1.36 -9.24 -48.84
CA ASN A 22 -1.25 -8.34 -47.70
C ASN A 22 -2.37 -8.59 -46.66
N GLY A 23 -3.42 -9.34 -47.02
CA GLY A 23 -4.51 -9.69 -46.08
C GLY A 23 -4.00 -10.46 -44.87
N GLY A 24 -2.99 -11.32 -45.05
CA GLY A 24 -2.39 -12.06 -43.94
C GLY A 24 -1.59 -11.19 -42.95
N LEU A 25 -1.16 -9.98 -43.34
CA LEU A 25 -0.47 -9.06 -42.42
C LEU A 25 -1.46 -8.26 -41.59
N GLU A 26 -2.54 -7.78 -42.20
CA GLU A 26 -3.59 -7.03 -41.50
C GLU A 26 -4.24 -7.91 -40.40
N ASP A 27 -4.58 -9.15 -40.73
CA ASP A 27 -5.13 -10.12 -39.75
C ASP A 27 -4.16 -10.37 -38.58
N ARG A 28 -2.86 -10.45 -38.85
CA ARG A 28 -1.84 -10.63 -37.82
C ARG A 28 -1.68 -9.40 -36.94
N VAL A 29 -1.77 -8.19 -37.49
CA VAL A 29 -1.72 -6.94 -36.71
C VAL A 29 -2.94 -6.86 -35.80
N THR A 30 -4.14 -7.07 -36.33
CA THR A 30 -5.38 -7.07 -35.52
C THR A 30 -5.32 -8.10 -34.40
N LYS A 31 -4.83 -9.32 -34.70
CA LYS A 31 -4.65 -10.36 -33.67
C LYS A 31 -3.67 -9.92 -32.57
N LEU A 32 -2.51 -9.35 -32.94
CA LEU A 32 -1.53 -8.88 -31.97
C LEU A 32 -2.06 -7.72 -31.11
N GLU A 33 -2.87 -6.82 -31.67
CA GLU A 33 -3.51 -5.74 -30.92
C GLU A 33 -4.54 -6.27 -29.90
N GLN A 34 -5.30 -7.30 -30.27
CA GLN A 34 -6.20 -8.00 -29.37
C GLN A 34 -5.44 -8.71 -28.24
N GLU A 35 -4.38 -9.45 -28.58
CA GLU A 35 -3.52 -10.12 -27.60
C GLU A 35 -2.87 -9.12 -26.64
N ARG A 36 -2.37 -7.98 -27.15
CA ARG A 36 -1.82 -6.90 -26.32
C ARG A 36 -2.85 -6.34 -25.35
N THR A 37 -4.08 -6.13 -25.80
CA THR A 37 -5.17 -5.60 -24.96
C THR A 37 -5.52 -6.59 -23.86
N SER A 38 -5.73 -7.85 -24.20
CA SER A 38 -6.01 -8.92 -23.22
C SER A 38 -4.88 -9.07 -22.20
N LEU A 39 -3.61 -9.00 -22.63
CA LEU A 39 -2.47 -9.08 -21.71
C LEU A 39 -2.41 -7.86 -20.78
N ALA A 40 -2.76 -6.66 -21.27
CA ALA A 40 -2.78 -5.47 -20.44
C ALA A 40 -3.84 -5.56 -19.32
N GLU A 41 -5.01 -6.11 -19.64
CA GLU A 41 -6.07 -6.38 -18.65
C GLU A 41 -5.64 -7.41 -17.60
N GLU A 42 -5.00 -8.50 -18.03
CA GLU A 42 -4.48 -9.53 -17.12
C GLU A 42 -3.40 -8.98 -16.18
N VAL A 43 -2.45 -8.19 -16.72
CA VAL A 43 -1.41 -7.54 -15.90
C VAL A 43 -2.02 -6.56 -14.89
N ALA A 44 -3.06 -5.81 -15.27
CA ALA A 44 -3.75 -4.90 -14.36
C ALA A 44 -4.42 -5.66 -13.19
N ALA A 45 -5.10 -6.78 -13.48
CA ALA A 45 -5.71 -7.61 -12.45
C ALA A 45 -4.68 -8.23 -11.50
N ILE A 46 -3.52 -8.68 -12.02
CA ILE A 46 -2.42 -9.21 -11.18
C ILE A 46 -1.83 -8.11 -10.30
N HIS A 47 -1.66 -6.90 -10.85
CA HIS A 47 -1.16 -5.74 -10.09
C HIS A 47 -2.06 -5.43 -8.90
N GLU A 48 -3.37 -5.35 -9.13
CA GLU A 48 -4.37 -5.11 -8.09
C GLU A 48 -4.33 -6.19 -6.98
N GLN A 49 -4.32 -7.47 -7.35
CA GLN A 49 -4.23 -8.56 -6.38
C GLN A 49 -2.91 -8.52 -5.58
N THR A 50 -1.80 -8.15 -6.24
CA THR A 50 -0.49 -8.01 -5.59
C THR A 50 -0.50 -6.85 -4.59
N MET A 51 -1.15 -5.73 -4.93
CA MET A 51 -1.35 -4.61 -4.00
C MET A 51 -2.12 -5.06 -2.75
N TYR A 52 -3.25 -5.76 -2.88
CA TYR A 52 -4.00 -6.27 -1.73
C TYR A 52 -3.19 -7.22 -0.84
N ALA A 53 -2.42 -8.13 -1.45
CA ALA A 53 -1.55 -9.03 -0.70
C ALA A 53 -0.47 -8.27 0.07
N ASN A 54 0.13 -7.24 -0.52
CA ASN A 54 1.13 -6.39 0.13
C ASN A 54 0.51 -5.58 1.27
N MET A 55 -0.69 -5.03 1.10
CA MET A 55 -1.43 -4.35 2.17
C MET A 55 -1.64 -5.28 3.36
N VAL A 56 -2.17 -6.49 3.14
CA VAL A 56 -2.38 -7.48 4.20
C VAL A 56 -1.06 -7.84 4.90
N ALA A 57 0.02 -8.05 4.16
CA ALA A 57 1.33 -8.31 4.75
C ALA A 57 1.80 -7.15 5.64
N THR A 58 1.62 -5.90 5.18
CA THR A 58 1.97 -4.71 5.97
C THR A 58 1.09 -4.56 7.20
N LEU A 59 -0.22 -4.81 7.13
CA LEU A 59 -1.10 -4.77 8.29
C LEU A 59 -0.67 -5.77 9.37
N ASN A 60 -0.35 -7.01 8.99
CA ASN A 60 0.17 -8.00 9.95
C ASN A 60 1.49 -7.54 10.59
N LEU A 61 2.40 -6.92 9.81
CA LEU A 61 3.65 -6.37 10.35
C LEU A 61 3.40 -5.20 11.31
N LEU A 62 2.33 -4.43 11.11
CA LEU A 62 1.95 -3.33 12.01
C LEU A 62 1.35 -3.86 13.31
N ASP A 63 0.49 -4.88 13.25
CA ASP A 63 -0.10 -5.53 14.42
C ASP A 63 1.01 -6.09 15.36
N ASP A 64 2.05 -6.69 14.79
CA ASP A 64 3.20 -7.25 15.52
C ASP A 64 4.01 -6.20 16.32
N VAL A 65 3.85 -4.90 16.04
CA VAL A 65 4.55 -3.84 16.77
C VAL A 65 3.99 -3.64 18.17
N GLY A 66 2.69 -3.91 18.37
CA GLY A 66 2.02 -3.68 19.65
C GLY A 66 1.95 -2.20 20.04
N PHE A 67 1.51 -1.32 19.12
CA PHE A 67 1.45 0.13 19.38
C PHE A 67 0.60 0.49 20.62
N HIS A 68 -0.43 -0.29 20.91
CA HIS A 68 -1.26 -0.12 22.11
C HIS A 68 -0.47 -0.39 23.40
N GLU A 69 0.17 -1.55 23.48
CA GLU A 69 1.01 -1.96 24.62
C GLU A 69 2.21 -1.03 24.79
N LEU A 70 2.83 -0.58 23.69
CA LEU A 70 3.91 0.38 23.72
C LEU A 70 3.48 1.73 24.29
N TYR A 71 2.36 2.28 23.80
CA TYR A 71 1.84 3.56 24.27
C TYR A 71 1.44 3.49 25.75
N THR A 72 0.71 2.46 26.15
CA THR A 72 0.31 2.26 27.56
C THR A 72 1.52 2.13 28.47
N THR A 73 2.54 1.36 28.08
CA THR A 73 3.78 1.25 28.85
C THR A 73 4.52 2.59 28.98
N ILE A 74 4.63 3.36 27.89
CA ILE A 74 5.24 4.70 27.91
C ILE A 74 4.44 5.65 28.79
N LEU A 75 3.12 5.57 28.77
CA LEU A 75 2.24 6.40 29.60
C LEU A 75 2.46 6.14 31.10
N GLU A 76 2.62 4.87 31.49
CA GLU A 76 2.79 4.44 32.87
C GLU A 76 4.22 4.68 33.39
N THR A 77 5.21 4.28 32.61
CA THR A 77 6.63 4.28 33.04
C THR A 77 7.35 5.59 32.71
N ARG A 78 6.83 6.36 31.76
CA ARG A 78 7.48 7.53 31.14
C ARG A 78 8.78 7.19 30.40
N GLU A 79 9.00 5.92 30.08
CA GLU A 79 10.17 5.42 29.36
C GLU A 79 9.73 4.48 28.23
N ALA A 80 10.49 4.47 27.14
CA ALA A 80 10.28 3.49 26.08
C ALA A 80 10.89 2.14 26.48
N PRO A 81 10.19 1.01 26.30
CA PRO A 81 10.79 -0.31 26.49
C PRO A 81 12.06 -0.48 25.65
N ALA A 82 13.06 -1.17 26.20
CA ALA A 82 14.30 -1.44 25.47
C ALA A 82 14.01 -2.22 24.18
N GLY A 83 14.59 -1.78 23.06
CA GLY A 83 14.43 -2.43 21.75
C GLY A 83 13.26 -1.92 20.90
N THR A 84 12.39 -1.04 21.42
CA THR A 84 11.20 -0.51 20.71
C THR A 84 11.51 0.15 19.36
N SER A 85 12.69 0.76 19.21
CA SER A 85 13.08 1.43 17.96
C SER A 85 13.21 0.49 16.76
N GLY A 86 13.48 -0.80 16.98
CA GLY A 86 13.57 -1.81 15.92
C GLY A 86 12.22 -2.03 15.22
N PRO A 87 11.19 -2.51 15.94
CA PRO A 87 9.84 -2.68 15.42
C PRO A 87 9.24 -1.43 14.79
N VAL A 88 9.35 -0.26 15.44
CA VAL A 88 8.81 1.01 14.90
C VAL A 88 9.47 1.38 13.57
N ARG A 89 10.78 1.14 13.41
CA ARG A 89 11.46 1.34 12.12
C ARG A 89 10.99 0.37 11.05
N THR A 90 10.71 -0.88 11.41
CA THR A 90 10.17 -1.88 10.47
C THR A 90 8.79 -1.45 9.99
N ALA A 91 7.91 -1.03 10.90
CA ALA A 91 6.60 -0.47 10.59
C ALA A 91 6.69 0.72 9.62
N LEU A 92 7.54 1.70 9.94
CA LEU A 92 7.78 2.88 9.11
C LEU A 92 8.16 2.48 7.67
N ARG A 93 9.06 1.51 7.52
CA ARG A 93 9.50 1.03 6.20
C ARG A 93 8.39 0.29 5.48
N ALA A 94 7.65 -0.57 6.18
CA ALA A 94 6.56 -1.33 5.59
C ALA A 94 5.50 -0.38 5.02
N VAL A 95 5.09 0.64 5.78
CA VAL A 95 4.14 1.67 5.31
C VAL A 95 4.69 2.42 4.11
N ALA A 96 5.96 2.84 4.15
CA ALA A 96 6.58 3.63 3.09
C ALA A 96 6.81 2.88 1.76
N VAL A 97 6.93 1.54 1.77
CA VAL A 97 7.16 0.74 0.55
C VAL A 97 5.90 0.07 0.02
N THR A 98 4.82 0.07 0.79
CA THR A 98 3.53 -0.46 0.34
C THR A 98 2.91 0.53 -0.63
N GLU A 99 2.50 0.02 -1.79
CA GLU A 99 1.63 0.77 -2.69
C GLU A 99 0.24 0.78 -2.08
N TRP A 100 -0.32 1.98 -1.89
CA TRP A 100 -1.65 2.18 -1.30
C TRP A 100 -2.64 2.60 -2.39
N PRO A 101 -3.91 2.17 -2.31
CA PRO A 101 -4.99 2.74 -3.10
C PRO A 101 -5.07 4.26 -2.91
N ASP A 102 -5.55 4.97 -3.94
CA ASP A 102 -5.65 6.44 -3.93
C ASP A 102 -6.47 6.95 -2.73
N GLU A 103 -7.48 6.19 -2.28
CA GLU A 103 -8.34 6.51 -1.13
C GLU A 103 -7.59 6.46 0.21
N LEU A 104 -6.49 5.72 0.29
CA LEU A 104 -5.70 5.50 1.51
C LEU A 104 -4.35 6.23 1.50
N ASP A 105 -3.88 6.73 0.35
CA ASP A 105 -2.55 7.34 0.18
C ASP A 105 -2.30 8.49 1.19
N ALA A 106 -3.25 9.41 1.34
CA ALA A 106 -3.11 10.52 2.27
C ALA A 106 -3.00 10.05 3.74
N ALA A 107 -3.77 9.03 4.13
CA ALA A 107 -3.71 8.45 5.47
C ALA A 107 -2.41 7.69 5.70
N ALA A 108 -1.94 6.94 4.70
CA ALA A 108 -0.66 6.24 4.76
C ALA A 108 0.51 7.23 4.93
N GLN A 109 0.48 8.37 4.22
CA GLN A 109 1.50 9.41 4.34
C GLN A 109 1.50 10.10 5.71
N ASP A 110 0.33 10.39 6.28
CA ASP A 110 0.26 10.96 7.64
C ASP A 110 0.75 9.92 8.66
N PHE A 111 0.36 8.66 8.53
CA PHE A 111 0.84 7.60 9.42
C PHE A 111 2.36 7.43 9.33
N GLN A 112 2.93 7.42 8.12
CA GLN A 112 4.37 7.41 7.90
C GLN A 112 5.06 8.59 8.62
N GLN A 113 4.49 9.80 8.57
CA GLN A 113 5.02 10.96 9.28
C GLN A 113 4.96 10.82 10.81
N LYS A 114 3.87 10.26 11.36
CA LYS A 114 3.77 9.99 12.80
C LYS A 114 4.77 8.93 13.24
N LEU A 115 4.92 7.86 12.46
CA LEU A 115 5.92 6.80 12.71
C LEU A 115 7.35 7.35 12.64
N GLN A 116 7.65 8.22 11.67
CA GLN A 116 8.93 8.89 11.57
C GLN A 116 9.20 9.76 12.81
N THR A 117 8.24 10.58 13.21
CA THR A 117 8.34 11.41 14.42
C THR A 117 8.58 10.55 15.67
N PHE A 118 7.82 9.48 15.86
CA PHE A 118 7.98 8.57 16.99
C PHE A 118 9.35 7.88 16.96
N PHE A 119 9.78 7.40 15.78
CA PHE A 119 11.10 6.79 15.60
C PHE A 119 12.24 7.76 15.92
N ASP A 120 12.14 9.02 15.53
CA ASP A 120 13.15 10.03 15.81
C ASP A 120 13.23 10.33 17.31
N VAL A 121 12.09 10.43 18.01
CA VAL A 121 12.06 10.59 19.47
C VAL A 121 12.67 9.37 20.18
N LEU A 122 12.37 8.15 19.73
CA LEU A 122 12.97 6.91 20.26
C LEU A 122 14.50 6.84 20.08
N ARG A 123 15.06 7.53 19.07
CA ARG A 123 16.51 7.61 18.84
C ARG A 123 17.17 8.76 19.57
N GLY A 124 16.40 9.80 19.87
CA GLY A 124 16.88 11.00 20.53
C GLY A 124 16.95 10.86 22.05
N GLU A 125 17.44 11.92 22.68
CA GLU A 125 17.40 12.07 24.14
C GLU A 125 16.18 12.88 24.60
N ASP A 126 15.29 13.29 23.67
CA ASP A 126 14.09 14.07 23.98
C ASP A 126 12.96 13.21 24.53
N GLN A 127 13.15 12.72 25.76
CA GLN A 127 12.12 11.99 26.50
C GLN A 127 10.87 12.83 26.78
N SER A 128 10.98 14.18 26.71
CA SER A 128 9.84 15.06 26.98
C SER A 128 8.74 14.97 25.91
N SER A 129 9.12 14.63 24.67
CA SER A 129 8.19 14.43 23.55
C SER A 129 7.74 12.98 23.35
N LEU A 130 8.29 12.02 24.13
CA LEU A 130 8.08 10.58 23.90
C LEU A 130 6.61 10.18 23.98
N ARG A 131 5.90 10.66 25.00
CA ARG A 131 4.50 10.33 25.23
C ARG A 131 3.62 10.81 24.07
N ASP A 132 3.78 12.06 23.67
CA ASP A 132 2.94 12.68 22.64
C ASP A 132 3.19 12.01 21.28
N ALA A 133 4.45 11.68 20.97
CA ALA A 133 4.78 10.96 19.74
C ALA A 133 4.25 9.52 19.73
N ALA A 134 4.35 8.80 20.85
CA ALA A 134 3.80 7.45 21.00
C ALA A 134 2.27 7.45 20.86
N GLN A 135 1.59 8.43 21.48
CA GLN A 135 0.14 8.59 21.37
C GLN A 135 -0.27 8.86 19.92
N ALA A 136 0.39 9.79 19.24
CA ALA A 136 0.07 10.12 17.85
C ALA A 136 0.25 8.91 16.91
N ALA A 137 1.29 8.09 17.12
CA ALA A 137 1.48 6.85 16.38
C ALA A 137 0.41 5.80 16.70
N HIS A 138 0.03 5.63 17.97
CA HIS A 138 -1.03 4.73 18.41
C HIS A 138 -2.40 5.08 17.82
N ASP A 139 -2.80 6.35 17.95
CA ASP A 139 -4.12 6.81 17.48
C ASP A 139 -4.21 6.66 15.96
N MET A 140 -3.13 7.01 15.25
CA MET A 140 -3.07 6.87 13.80
C MET A 140 -3.04 5.41 13.35
N TYR A 141 -2.36 4.52 14.09
CA TYR A 141 -2.40 3.07 13.83
C TYR A 141 -3.83 2.53 13.85
N HIS A 142 -4.64 2.89 14.86
CA HIS A 142 -6.02 2.42 14.96
C HIS A 142 -6.91 2.92 13.83
N GLY A 143 -6.82 4.23 13.51
CA GLY A 143 -7.58 4.80 12.40
C GLY A 143 -7.18 4.17 11.06
N PHE A 144 -5.89 4.18 10.76
CA PHE A 144 -5.36 3.72 9.48
C PHE A 144 -5.61 2.23 9.22
N THR A 145 -5.35 1.36 10.20
CA THR A 145 -5.59 -0.09 10.02
C THR A 145 -7.09 -0.40 9.90
N GLY A 146 -7.95 0.32 10.61
CA GLY A 146 -9.40 0.25 10.45
C GLY A 146 -9.85 0.59 9.03
N ASP A 147 -9.38 1.71 8.49
CA ASP A 147 -9.69 2.14 7.11
C ASP A 147 -9.17 1.13 6.08
N CYS A 148 -7.97 0.59 6.27
CA CYS A 148 -7.40 -0.43 5.38
C CYS A 148 -8.23 -1.72 5.37
N TRP A 149 -8.64 -2.23 6.53
CA TRP A 149 -9.47 -3.43 6.60
C TRP A 149 -10.87 -3.20 6.02
N GLN A 150 -11.44 -2.01 6.22
CA GLN A 150 -12.70 -1.64 5.58
C GLN A 150 -12.57 -1.63 4.05
N PHE A 151 -11.51 -1.01 3.52
CA PHE A 151 -11.22 -1.00 2.09
C PHE A 151 -11.05 -2.43 1.53
N LEU A 152 -10.25 -3.27 2.20
CA LEU A 152 -10.05 -4.65 1.77
C LEU A 152 -11.35 -5.46 1.79
N ALA A 153 -12.20 -5.30 2.81
CA ALA A 153 -13.52 -5.93 2.86
C ALA A 153 -14.41 -5.46 1.70
N ALA A 154 -14.39 -4.16 1.38
CA ALA A 154 -15.11 -3.58 0.26
C ALA A 154 -14.68 -4.16 -1.09
N SER A 155 -13.36 -4.30 -1.31
CA SER A 155 -12.79 -4.84 -2.55
C SER A 155 -13.26 -6.26 -2.91
N ILE A 156 -13.73 -7.03 -1.92
CA ILE A 156 -14.25 -8.39 -2.10
C ILE A 156 -15.76 -8.51 -1.86
N GLY A 157 -16.47 -7.39 -1.78
CA GLY A 157 -17.93 -7.35 -1.64
C GLY A 157 -18.46 -7.76 -0.26
N LEU A 158 -17.67 -7.57 0.80
CA LEU A 158 -18.06 -7.85 2.19
C LEU A 158 -18.52 -6.60 2.96
N GLU A 159 -18.96 -5.53 2.28
CA GLU A 159 -19.35 -4.25 2.88
C GLU A 159 -20.54 -4.33 3.84
N ASP A 160 -21.31 -5.43 3.78
CA ASP A 160 -22.63 -5.59 4.41
C ASP A 160 -22.68 -6.59 5.58
N ILE A 161 -21.53 -7.02 6.14
CA ILE A 161 -21.53 -8.02 7.23
C ILE A 161 -21.68 -7.45 8.65
N GLY A 162 -22.02 -6.18 8.80
CA GLY A 162 -22.30 -5.64 10.13
C GLY A 162 -22.70 -4.18 10.12
N GLU A 163 -24.02 -3.95 10.11
CA GLU A 163 -24.63 -2.81 10.78
C GLU A 163 -23.80 -2.47 12.04
N ARG A 164 -23.19 -1.28 12.04
CA ARG A 164 -22.68 -0.62 13.23
C ARG A 164 -23.87 -0.59 14.21
N GLY A 165 -23.92 -1.58 15.10
CA GLY A 165 -24.99 -1.67 16.08
C GLY A 165 -25.07 -0.34 16.82
N ASP A 166 -26.21 0.33 16.67
CA ASP A 166 -26.68 1.49 17.43
C ASP A 166 -26.79 1.13 18.92
N HIS A 167 -25.67 0.81 19.57
CA HIS A 167 -25.59 0.46 20.96
C HIS A 167 -24.48 1.27 21.61
N LEU A 168 -24.76 2.55 21.86
CA LEU A 168 -24.54 3.19 23.17
C LEU A 168 -25.48 4.40 23.35
N GLY A 169 -26.75 4.21 22.99
CA GLY A 169 -27.83 5.02 23.54
C GLY A 169 -28.22 4.52 24.93
N GLU A 170 -27.32 4.62 25.92
CA GLU A 170 -27.69 4.53 27.34
C GLU A 170 -26.81 5.49 28.17
N THR A 171 -27.21 6.76 28.17
CA THR A 171 -26.90 7.66 29.28
C THR A 171 -28.03 7.56 30.29
N ASN A 172 -27.73 7.01 31.48
CA ASN A 172 -28.44 7.33 32.71
C ASN A 172 -27.83 8.59 33.32
#